data_AF-A0A7V8V776-F1
#
_entry.id   AF-A0A7V8V776-F1
#
_cell.length_a   1.000
_cell.length_b   1.000
_cell.length_c   1.000
_cell.angle_alpha   90.00
_cell.angle_beta   90.00
_cell.angle_gamma   90.00
#
_symmetry.space_group_name_H-M   'P 1'
#
loop_
_entity.id
_entity.type
_entity.pdbx_description
1 polymer ?
#
loop_
_entity_poly.entity_id
_entity_poly.type
_entity_poly.pdbx_seq_one_letter_code
_entity_poly.pdbx_strand_id
1 'polypeptide(L)'
;MVSVPTDKGEIDLPESLISAVQRQASENAIAAAAIIRSWGPRPDQKIVLPGAFLLEIGSLSLLMEWEDLGHLDVLGENMPELEQVKEEFLIRCLGGLVAFRDAAETPITSLMLTTLTEKFSWDGPELMNASFVLDEVDEDELVDALATFLWSNRAAIEQIIIEERASEET
;
A
#
# COMPACT_ATOMS: atom_id res chain seq x y z
N MET A 1 11.57 -16.78 -4.72
CA MET A 1 10.25 -17.36 -4.40
C MET A 1 10.34 -17.98 -3.02
N VAL A 2 9.33 -17.80 -2.18
CA VAL A 2 9.29 -18.33 -0.82
C VAL A 2 7.99 -19.11 -0.61
N SER A 3 8.10 -20.35 -0.15
CA SER A 3 6.95 -21.21 0.14
C SER A 3 6.43 -20.93 1.55
N VAL A 4 5.15 -20.57 1.66
CA VAL A 4 4.48 -20.28 2.93
C VAL A 4 3.45 -21.37 3.24
N PRO A 5 3.51 -22.04 4.41
CA PRO A 5 2.53 -23.05 4.77
C PRO A 5 1.18 -22.40 5.13
N THR A 6 0.10 -22.94 4.58
CA THR A 6 -1.29 -22.53 4.86
C THR A 6 -2.14 -23.75 5.26
N ASP A 7 -3.35 -23.50 5.75
CA ASP A 7 -4.35 -24.54 6.02
C ASP A 7 -4.77 -25.34 4.77
N LYS A 8 -4.49 -24.81 3.58
CA LYS A 8 -4.78 -25.42 2.27
C LYS A 8 -3.54 -26.00 1.57
N GLY A 9 -2.38 -25.99 2.23
CA GLY A 9 -1.09 -26.45 1.67
C GLY A 9 -0.06 -25.33 1.57
N GLU A 10 1.06 -25.60 0.88
CA GLU A 10 2.09 -24.59 0.66
C GLU A 10 1.72 -23.69 -0.53
N ILE A 11 1.88 -22.39 -0.36
CA ILE A 11 1.71 -21.40 -1.42
C ILE A 11 3.07 -20.77 -1.69
N ASP A 12 3.50 -20.80 -2.96
CA ASP A 12 4.71 -20.10 -3.40
C ASP A 12 4.39 -18.63 -3.66
N LEU A 13 5.05 -17.73 -2.95
CA LEU A 13 4.91 -16.30 -3.11
C LEU A 13 6.19 -15.68 -3.70
N PRO A 14 6.07 -14.64 -4.55
CA PRO A 14 7.22 -13.88 -5.01
C PRO A 14 7.85 -13.10 -3.85
N GLU A 15 9.18 -12.94 -3.89
CA GLU A 15 9.93 -12.23 -2.84
C GLU A 15 9.59 -10.74 -2.77
N SER A 16 9.23 -10.12 -3.90
CA SER A 16 8.78 -8.73 -3.98
C SER A 16 7.49 -8.52 -3.19
N LEU A 17 6.52 -9.43 -3.29
CA LEU A 17 5.29 -9.37 -2.50
C LEU A 17 5.57 -9.44 -0.99
N ILE A 18 6.43 -10.37 -0.56
CA ILE A 18 6.80 -10.51 0.86
C ILE A 18 7.46 -9.23 1.37
N SER A 19 8.38 -8.68 0.58
CA SER A 19 9.09 -7.45 0.91
C SER A 19 8.14 -6.25 1.00
N ALA A 20 7.19 -6.15 0.06
CA ALA A 20 6.16 -5.11 0.05
C ALA A 20 5.23 -5.21 1.26
N VAL A 21 4.76 -6.41 1.61
CA VAL A 21 3.92 -6.63 2.80
C VAL A 21 4.68 -6.31 4.09
N GLN A 22 5.96 -6.69 4.19
CA GLN A 22 6.79 -6.36 5.34
C GLN A 22 7.00 -4.85 5.49
N ARG A 23 7.28 -4.15 4.38
CA ARG A 23 7.43 -2.69 4.35
C ARG A 23 6.13 -2.01 4.80
N GLN A 24 4.99 -2.39 4.21
CA GLN A 24 3.70 -1.84 4.60
C GLN A 24 3.38 -2.10 6.08
N ALA A 25 3.66 -3.30 6.59
CA ALA A 25 3.44 -3.62 8.00
C ALA A 25 4.29 -2.74 8.92
N SER A 26 5.54 -2.44 8.53
CA SER A 26 6.43 -1.54 9.25
C SER A 26 5.90 -0.10 9.25
N GLU A 27 5.48 0.42 8.09
CA GLU A 27 4.90 1.75 7.93
C GLU A 27 3.61 1.91 8.74
N ASN A 28 2.71 0.93 8.66
CA ASN A 28 1.48 0.89 9.45
C ASN A 28 1.78 0.88 10.96
N ALA A 29 2.79 0.13 11.40
CA ALA A 29 3.20 0.11 12.80
C ALA A 29 3.75 1.47 13.27
N ILE A 30 4.53 2.16 12.42
CA ILE A 30 5.05 3.50 12.70
C ILE A 30 3.90 4.52 12.80
N ALA A 31 2.97 4.50 11.84
CA ALA A 31 1.81 5.38 11.81
C ALA A 31 0.89 5.15 13.03
N ALA A 32 0.58 3.89 13.34
CA ALA A 32 -0.20 3.54 14.52
C ALA A 32 0.48 4.00 15.81
N ALA A 33 1.80 3.83 15.91
CA ALA A 33 2.55 4.33 17.07
C ALA A 33 2.53 5.86 17.17
N ALA A 34 2.54 6.60 16.05
CA ALA A 34 2.42 8.06 16.05
C ALA A 34 1.05 8.52 16.56
N ILE A 35 -0.03 7.87 16.10
CA ILE A 35 -1.41 8.14 16.56
C ILE A 35 -1.54 7.83 18.05
N ILE A 36 -1.08 6.66 18.50
CA ILE A 36 -1.18 6.27 19.92
C ILE A 36 -0.40 7.25 20.81
N ARG A 37 0.76 7.74 20.35
CA ARG A 37 1.53 8.76 21.08
C ARG A 37 0.79 10.10 21.17
N SER A 38 0.02 10.48 20.14
CA SER A 38 -0.73 11.73 20.16
C SER A 38 -1.87 11.73 21.18
N TRP A 39 -2.39 10.55 21.55
CA TRP A 39 -3.39 10.39 22.61
C TRP A 39 -2.83 10.62 24.03
N GLY A 40 -1.52 10.77 24.16
CA GLY A 40 -0.86 11.14 25.42
C GLY A 40 -0.86 10.06 26.52
N PRO A 41 -0.66 8.75 26.24
CA PRO A 41 -0.35 7.82 27.30
C PRO A 41 0.91 8.30 28.02
N ARG A 42 0.86 8.38 29.35
CA ARG A 42 2.00 8.86 30.13
C ARG A 42 3.19 7.91 29.94
N PRO A 43 4.45 8.39 29.94
CA PRO A 43 5.63 7.56 29.71
C PRO A 43 5.78 6.37 30.69
N ASP A 44 5.13 6.45 31.86
CA ASP A 44 5.13 5.44 32.92
C ASP A 44 3.97 4.44 32.82
N GLN A 45 3.02 4.66 31.91
CA GLN A 45 1.83 3.82 31.77
C GLN A 45 2.02 2.77 30.67
N LYS A 46 2.17 1.50 31.07
CA LYS A 46 2.08 0.38 30.12
C LYS A 46 0.62 0.23 29.68
N ILE A 47 0.37 0.51 28.41
CA ILE A 47 -0.92 0.22 27.77
C ILE A 47 -0.81 -1.09 27.00
N VAL A 48 -1.88 -1.89 27.05
CA VAL A 48 -2.02 -3.11 26.25
C VAL A 48 -3.22 -2.88 25.34
N LEU A 49 -2.98 -2.93 24.04
CA LEU A 49 -3.99 -2.74 23.01
C LEU A 49 -4.19 -4.06 22.25
N PRO A 50 -5.43 -4.40 21.84
CA PRO A 50 -5.68 -5.56 21.00
C PRO A 50 -4.91 -5.46 19.69
N GLY A 51 -4.43 -6.59 19.16
CA GLY A 51 -3.74 -6.60 17.86
C GLY A 51 -4.61 -6.08 16.72
N ALA A 52 -5.88 -6.48 16.69
CA ALA A 52 -6.87 -6.02 15.70
C ALA A 52 -7.07 -4.49 15.74
N PHE A 53 -7.06 -3.90 16.93
CA PHE A 53 -7.13 -2.44 17.10
C PHE A 53 -5.92 -1.73 16.48
N LEU A 54 -4.71 -2.28 16.67
CA LEU A 54 -3.49 -1.72 16.07
C LEU A 54 -3.50 -1.84 14.55
N LEU A 55 -4.01 -2.95 14.02
CA LEU A 55 -4.15 -3.15 12.58
C LEU A 55 -5.10 -2.12 11.95
N GLU A 56 -6.27 -1.90 12.56
CA GLU A 56 -7.23 -0.93 12.03
C GLU A 56 -6.71 0.51 12.05
N ILE A 57 -5.95 0.90 13.08
CA ILE A 57 -5.30 2.22 13.09
C ILE A 57 -4.31 2.35 11.94
N GLY A 58 -3.53 1.29 11.68
CA GLY A 58 -2.63 1.25 10.53
C GLY A 58 -3.40 1.43 9.21
N SER A 59 -4.50 0.71 9.05
CA SER A 59 -5.37 0.80 7.87
C SER A 59 -6.04 2.15 7.70
N LEU A 60 -6.51 2.78 8.79
CA LEU A 60 -7.04 4.14 8.79
C LEU A 60 -5.98 5.17 8.38
N SER A 61 -4.74 4.99 8.85
CA SER A 61 -3.63 5.87 8.48
C SER A 61 -3.32 5.78 6.99
N LEU A 62 -3.30 4.56 6.46
CA LEU A 62 -3.08 4.31 5.04
C LEU A 62 -4.22 4.87 4.18
N LEU A 63 -5.48 4.69 4.61
CA LEU A 63 -6.64 5.25 3.91
C LEU A 63 -6.59 6.78 3.87
N MET A 64 -6.20 7.41 4.98
CA MET A 64 -6.01 8.86 5.05
C MET A 64 -4.91 9.34 4.10
N GLU A 65 -3.78 8.62 4.03
CA GLU A 65 -2.72 8.94 3.07
C GLU A 65 -3.21 8.80 1.62
N TRP A 66 -4.00 7.77 1.30
CA TRP A 66 -4.55 7.60 -0.04
C TRP A 66 -5.56 8.69 -0.41
N GLU A 67 -6.36 9.15 0.55
CA GLU A 67 -7.26 10.29 0.36
C GLU A 67 -6.47 11.59 0.12
N ASP A 68 -5.46 11.87 0.96
CA ASP A 68 -4.61 13.06 0.84
C ASP A 68 -3.82 13.11 -0.48
N LEU A 69 -3.42 11.94 -1.00
CA LEU A 69 -2.71 11.81 -2.28
C LEU A 69 -3.65 11.72 -3.50
N GLY A 70 -4.98 11.70 -3.30
CA GLY A 70 -5.96 11.58 -4.38
C GLY A 70 -6.00 10.19 -5.04
N HIS A 71 -5.48 9.15 -4.39
CA HIS A 71 -5.52 7.78 -4.92
C HIS A 71 -6.95 7.21 -4.96
N LEU A 72 -7.85 7.69 -4.09
CA LEU A 72 -9.23 7.20 -4.03
C LEU A 72 -9.99 7.39 -5.36
N ASP A 73 -9.69 8.47 -6.09
CA ASP A 73 -10.30 8.75 -7.39
C ASP A 73 -9.96 7.67 -8.44
N VAL A 74 -8.78 7.05 -8.32
CA VAL A 74 -8.30 6.00 -9.23
C VAL A 74 -8.69 4.60 -8.74
N LEU A 75 -8.75 4.38 -7.43
CA LEU A 75 -9.11 3.08 -6.85
C LEU A 75 -10.60 2.73 -7.04
N GLY A 76 -11.43 3.73 -7.35
CA GLY A 76 -12.82 3.59 -7.75
C GLY A 76 -13.82 3.55 -6.59
N GLU A 77 -15.11 3.42 -6.93
CA GLU A 77 -16.25 3.59 -6.01
C GLU A 77 -16.34 2.57 -4.85
N ASN A 78 -15.49 1.53 -4.85
CA ASN A 78 -15.51 0.49 -3.82
C ASN A 78 -14.71 0.85 -2.56
N MET A 79 -13.96 1.96 -2.59
CA MET A 79 -13.23 2.43 -1.41
C MET A 79 -14.16 3.24 -0.49
N PRO A 80 -14.21 2.91 0.81
CA PRO A 80 -15.02 3.68 1.75
C PRO A 80 -14.42 5.07 1.98
N GLU A 81 -15.29 6.05 2.22
CA GLU A 81 -14.85 7.39 2.64
C GLU A 81 -14.17 7.32 4.01
N LEU A 82 -13.08 8.08 4.19
CA LEU A 82 -12.30 8.04 5.43
C LEU A 82 -13.17 8.38 6.66
N GLU A 83 -14.05 9.37 6.54
CA GLU A 83 -14.93 9.79 7.64
C GLU A 83 -15.91 8.69 8.06
N GLN A 84 -16.42 7.91 7.11
CA GLN A 84 -17.28 6.76 7.43
C GLN A 84 -16.50 5.71 8.23
N VAL A 85 -15.29 5.34 7.78
CA VAL A 85 -14.48 4.33 8.46
C VAL A 85 -14.05 4.81 9.85
N LYS A 86 -13.72 6.10 10.01
CA LYS A 86 -13.44 6.70 11.32
C LYS A 86 -14.64 6.60 12.25
N GLU A 87 -15.84 6.90 11.79
CA GLU A 87 -17.06 6.81 12.59
C GLU A 87 -17.29 5.37 13.06
N GLU A 88 -17.23 4.39 12.16
CA GLU A 88 -17.38 2.97 12.49
C GLU A 88 -16.32 2.49 13.49
N PHE A 89 -15.07 2.91 13.32
CA PHE A 89 -13.98 2.62 14.25
C PHE A 89 -14.25 3.21 15.65
N LEU A 90 -14.69 4.47 15.73
CA LEU A 90 -15.01 5.13 17.00
C LEU A 90 -16.20 4.45 17.70
N ILE A 91 -17.23 4.04 16.96
CA ILE A 91 -18.37 3.28 17.51
C ILE A 91 -17.87 1.97 18.14
N ARG A 92 -16.97 1.24 17.46
CA ARG A 92 -16.38 0.00 18.02
C ARG A 92 -15.52 0.25 19.24
N CYS A 93 -14.80 1.37 19.28
CA CYS A 93 -14.06 1.77 20.49
C CYS A 93 -14.96 1.89 21.71
N LEU A 94 -16.23 2.30 21.56
CA LEU A 94 -17.20 2.33 22.66
C LEU A 94 -17.55 0.93 23.19
N GLY A 95 -17.44 -0.11 22.36
CA GLY A 95 -17.58 -1.51 22.74
C GLY A 95 -16.37 -2.07 23.52
N GLY A 96 -15.28 -1.31 23.61
CA GLY A 96 -14.07 -1.67 24.33
C GLY A 96 -13.30 -2.84 23.70
N LEU A 97 -12.44 -3.49 24.50
CA LEU A 97 -11.52 -4.53 24.02
C LEU A 97 -12.19 -5.72 23.35
N VAL A 98 -13.44 -6.03 23.72
CA VAL A 98 -14.19 -7.18 23.18
C VAL A 98 -14.50 -6.98 21.69
N ALA A 99 -14.70 -5.74 21.25
CA ALA A 99 -14.99 -5.40 19.86
C ALA A 99 -13.79 -5.58 18.91
N PHE A 100 -12.60 -5.87 19.46
CA PHE A 100 -11.35 -6.07 18.72
C PHE A 100 -10.69 -7.41 19.07
N ARG A 101 -11.49 -8.40 19.51
CA ARG A 101 -10.97 -9.70 19.92
C ARG A 101 -10.53 -10.55 18.74
N ASP A 102 -11.20 -10.41 17.60
CA ASP A 102 -10.90 -11.17 16.40
C ASP A 102 -10.37 -10.24 15.29
N ALA A 103 -9.23 -10.60 14.70
CA ALA A 103 -8.68 -9.88 13.56
C ALA A 103 -9.53 -10.06 12.29
N ALA A 104 -10.29 -11.15 12.19
CA ALA A 104 -11.25 -11.36 11.11
C ALA A 104 -12.41 -10.36 11.15
N GLU A 105 -12.65 -9.72 12.30
CA GLU A 105 -13.61 -8.63 12.46
C GLU A 105 -13.01 -7.26 12.12
N THR A 106 -11.96 -7.20 11.29
CA THR A 106 -11.40 -5.92 10.82
C THR A 106 -11.58 -5.73 9.30
N PRO A 107 -12.81 -5.44 8.82
CA PRO A 107 -13.12 -5.35 7.39
C PRO A 107 -12.21 -4.40 6.64
N ILE A 108 -11.86 -3.26 7.25
CA ILE A 108 -10.98 -2.28 6.64
C ILE A 108 -9.57 -2.82 6.44
N THR A 109 -9.03 -3.58 7.40
CA THR A 109 -7.67 -4.14 7.26
C THR A 109 -7.57 -5.08 6.07
N SER A 110 -8.56 -5.97 5.93
CA SER A 110 -8.63 -6.89 4.80
C SER A 110 -8.80 -6.16 3.49
N LEU A 111 -9.70 -5.17 3.43
CA LEU A 111 -9.91 -4.36 2.23
C LEU A 111 -8.61 -3.65 1.81
N MET A 112 -7.95 -2.96 2.74
CA MET A 112 -6.71 -2.23 2.45
C MET A 112 -5.59 -3.15 1.98
N LEU A 113 -5.45 -4.32 2.61
CA LEU A 113 -4.45 -5.31 2.19
C LEU A 113 -4.74 -5.84 0.79
N THR A 114 -6.00 -6.23 0.51
CA THR A 114 -6.41 -6.68 -0.82
C THR A 114 -6.17 -5.60 -1.87
N THR A 115 -6.62 -4.38 -1.62
CA THR A 115 -6.40 -3.25 -2.54
C THR A 115 -4.92 -2.99 -2.78
N LEU A 116 -4.08 -3.01 -1.74
CA LEU A 116 -2.63 -2.86 -1.89
C LEU A 116 -2.04 -3.98 -2.77
N THR A 117 -2.47 -5.22 -2.55
CA THR A 117 -1.93 -6.35 -3.33
C THR A 117 -2.38 -6.35 -4.79
N GLU A 118 -3.60 -5.90 -5.08
CA GLU A 118 -4.20 -5.98 -6.41
C GLU A 118 -4.02 -4.71 -7.25
N LYS A 119 -4.01 -3.54 -6.60
CA LYS A 119 -4.07 -2.24 -7.25
C LYS A 119 -2.80 -1.41 -7.07
N PHE A 120 -1.78 -1.88 -6.37
CA PHE A 120 -0.52 -1.14 -6.24
C PHE A 120 0.68 -1.93 -6.74
N SER A 121 1.64 -1.21 -7.32
CA SER A 121 2.95 -1.78 -7.64
C SER A 121 3.74 -2.05 -6.35
N TRP A 122 4.20 -3.29 -6.19
CA TRP A 122 4.96 -3.73 -5.03
C TRP A 122 6.39 -3.17 -5.01
N ASP A 123 6.98 -2.94 -6.17
CA ASP A 123 8.37 -2.47 -6.31
C ASP A 123 8.45 -0.94 -6.54
N GLY A 124 7.32 -0.31 -6.86
CA GLY A 124 7.20 1.12 -7.10
C GLY A 124 7.90 2.02 -6.07
N PRO A 125 7.61 1.84 -4.76
CA PRO A 125 8.23 2.65 -3.72
C PRO A 125 9.75 2.51 -3.66
N GLU A 126 10.30 1.34 -3.97
CA GLU A 126 11.75 1.14 -3.95
C GLU A 126 12.44 1.71 -5.18
N LEU A 127 11.83 1.53 -6.36
CA LEU A 127 12.41 1.94 -7.63
C LEU A 127 12.33 3.46 -7.85
N MET A 128 11.22 4.08 -7.44
CA MET A 128 10.89 5.46 -7.81
C MET A 128 10.52 6.34 -6.61
N ASN A 129 10.58 5.83 -5.38
CA ASN A 129 10.15 6.54 -4.18
C ASN A 129 8.71 7.11 -4.32
N ALA A 130 7.85 6.35 -4.99
CA ALA A 130 6.47 6.72 -5.29
C ALA A 130 5.58 5.48 -5.27
N SER A 131 4.35 5.65 -4.81
CA SER A 131 3.29 4.64 -4.92
C SER A 131 2.69 4.71 -6.31
N PHE A 132 2.61 3.58 -7.00
CA PHE A 132 1.92 3.50 -8.29
C PHE A 132 0.64 2.70 -8.13
N VAL A 133 -0.48 3.31 -8.50
CA VAL A 133 -1.75 2.61 -8.67
C VAL A 133 -1.73 1.91 -10.03
N LEU A 134 -2.00 0.62 -10.03
CA LEU A 134 -2.19 -0.21 -11.21
C LEU A 134 -3.66 -0.10 -11.62
N ASP A 135 -3.89 0.55 -12.76
CA ASP A 135 -5.21 0.60 -13.38
C ASP A 135 -5.27 -0.30 -14.60
N GLU A 136 -6.49 -0.59 -15.07
CA GLU A 136 -6.67 -1.19 -16.39
C GLU A 136 -6.14 -0.21 -17.43
N VAL A 137 -5.01 -0.59 -18.02
CA VAL A 137 -4.39 0.19 -19.08
C VAL A 137 -5.24 -0.02 -20.33
N ASP A 138 -5.89 1.05 -20.80
CA ASP A 138 -6.37 1.06 -22.19
C ASP A 138 -5.14 0.91 -23.09
N GLU A 139 -5.03 -0.25 -23.75
CA GLU A 139 -3.88 -0.59 -24.58
C GLU A 139 -3.67 0.46 -25.66
N ASP A 140 -4.74 1.06 -26.20
CA ASP A 140 -4.65 2.09 -27.22
C ASP A 140 -4.07 3.39 -26.61
N GLU A 141 -4.52 3.77 -25.41
CA GLU A 141 -3.99 4.95 -24.72
C GLU A 141 -2.51 4.78 -24.34
N LEU A 142 -2.11 3.58 -23.88
CA LEU A 142 -0.71 3.29 -23.59
C LEU A 142 0.15 3.34 -24.85
N VAL A 143 -0.31 2.77 -25.95
CA VAL A 143 0.42 2.79 -27.23
C VAL A 143 0.59 4.24 -27.70
N ASP A 144 -0.44 5.06 -27.62
CA ASP A 144 -0.39 6.47 -27.99
C ASP A 144 0.53 7.28 -27.06
N ALA A 145 0.46 7.04 -25.75
CA ALA A 145 1.32 7.68 -24.77
C ALA A 145 2.79 7.29 -24.98
N LEU A 146 3.07 6.01 -25.22
CA LEU A 146 4.42 5.50 -25.50
C LEU A 146 4.95 6.04 -26.83
N ALA A 147 4.14 6.04 -27.89
CA ALA A 147 4.49 6.62 -29.17
C ALA A 147 4.84 8.12 -29.03
N THR A 148 4.03 8.86 -28.27
CA THR A 148 4.26 10.28 -27.97
C THR A 148 5.55 10.49 -27.20
N PHE A 149 5.80 9.68 -26.16
CA PHE A 149 7.02 9.73 -25.37
C PHE A 149 8.26 9.45 -26.23
N LEU A 150 8.26 8.35 -26.98
CA LEU A 150 9.37 7.97 -27.86
C LEU A 150 9.63 9.04 -28.92
N TRP A 151 8.58 9.58 -29.53
CA TRP A 151 8.71 10.62 -30.54
C TRP A 151 9.28 11.93 -29.98
N SER A 152 8.83 12.32 -28.79
CA SER A 152 9.29 13.53 -28.10
C SER A 152 10.74 13.41 -27.64
N ASN A 153 11.18 12.21 -27.29
CA ASN A 153 12.54 11.93 -26.79
C ASN A 153 13.47 11.32 -27.83
N ARG A 154 13.06 11.26 -29.11
CA ARG A 154 13.80 10.53 -30.16
C ARG A 154 15.28 10.89 -30.27
N ALA A 155 15.63 12.18 -30.14
CA ALA A 155 17.01 12.64 -30.24
C ALA A 155 17.87 12.20 -29.04
N ALA A 156 17.29 12.20 -27.83
CA ALA A 156 17.98 11.73 -26.63
C ALA A 156 18.19 10.21 -26.68
N ILE A 157 17.18 9.47 -27.16
CA ILE A 157 17.26 8.02 -27.34
C ILE A 157 18.32 7.66 -28.40
N GLU A 158 18.38 8.38 -29.53
CA GLU A 158 19.42 8.19 -30.54
C GLU A 158 20.83 8.37 -29.97
N GLN A 159 21.03 9.36 -29.10
CA GLN A 159 22.32 9.60 -28.46
C GLN A 159 22.73 8.44 -27.54
N ILE A 160 21.81 7.95 -26.71
CA ILE A 160 22.06 6.82 -25.81
C ILE A 160 22.49 5.57 -26.62
N ILE A 161 21.81 5.29 -27.73
CA ILE A 161 22.13 4.13 -28.58
C ILE A 161 23.53 4.25 -29.21
N ILE A 162 23.94 5.46 -29.62
CA ILE A 162 25.29 5.70 -30.16
C ILE A 162 26.36 5.48 -29.09
N GLU A 163 26.14 6.00 -27.89
CA GLU A 163 27.07 5.87 -26.76
C GLU A 163 27.24 4.41 -26.32
N GLU A 164 26.14 3.64 -26.25
CA GLU A 164 26.17 2.23 -25.88
C GLU A 164 26.97 1.40 -26.89
N ARG A 165 26.75 1.59 -28.20
CA ARG A 165 27.51 0.91 -29.26
C ARG A 165 28.99 1.25 -29.25
N ALA A 166 29.34 2.51 -28.99
CA ALA A 166 30.74 2.92 -28.88
C ALA A 166 31.43 2.22 -27.70
N SER A 167 30.70 1.94 -26.61
CA SER A 167 31.24 1.24 -25.44
C SER A 167 31.47 -0.26 -25.67
N GLU A 168 30.69 -0.90 -26.55
CA GLU A 168 30.85 -2.33 -26.89
C GLU A 168 32.04 -2.61 -27.82
N GLU A 169 32.49 -1.61 -28.58
CA GLU A 169 33.61 -1.74 -29.52
C GLU A 169 35.00 -1.50 -28.87
N THR A 170 35.05 -1.16 -27.58
CA THR A 170 36.29 -0.83 -26.85
C THR A 170 36.72 -1.94 -25.88
#